data_AF-A0A957GFV9-F1
#
_entry.id   AF-A0A957GFV9-F1
#
_cell.length_a   1.000
_cell.length_b   1.000
_cell.length_c   1.000
_cell.angle_alpha   90.00
_cell.angle_beta   90.00
_cell.angle_gamma   90.00
#
_symmetry.space_group_name_H-M   'P 1'
#
loop_
_entity.id
_entity.type
_entity.pdbx_description
1 polymer ?
#
loop_
_entity_poly.entity_id
_entity_poly.type
_entity_poly.pdbx_seq_one_letter_code
_entity_poly.pdbx_strand_id
1 'polypeptide(L)'
;MDNHQILLTLPDTIYQRLQQIATAASTSLEEVLLRTIKTGLPPSLSKVPQAFHADLLALNSLGDQELWRVITGELAYHKALNPEQRQADFVSLRRAYAFALLKWRGHPMPEPAEFFVE
;
A
#
# COMPACT_ATOMS: atom_id res chain seq x y z
N MET A 1 5.41 22.89 -0.51
CA MET A 1 5.27 21.53 -1.07
C MET A 1 6.42 21.37 -2.03
N ASP A 2 7.28 20.41 -1.79
CA ASP A 2 8.50 20.25 -2.58
C ASP A 2 8.19 19.39 -3.79
N ASN A 3 8.23 19.99 -4.97
CA ASN A 3 8.01 19.29 -6.23
C ASN A 3 9.32 18.66 -6.69
N HIS A 4 9.26 17.37 -7.02
CA HIS A 4 10.39 16.62 -7.54
C HIS A 4 10.06 16.13 -8.96
N GLN A 5 10.98 16.30 -9.90
CA GLN A 5 10.83 15.80 -11.26
C GLN A 5 11.51 14.44 -11.41
N ILE A 6 10.84 13.51 -12.08
CA ILE A 6 11.33 12.15 -12.32
C ILE A 6 11.24 11.89 -13.83
N LEU A 7 12.35 11.49 -14.45
CA LEU A 7 12.36 11.03 -15.84
C LEU A 7 12.00 9.54 -15.88
N LEU A 8 10.95 9.20 -16.62
CA LEU A 8 10.44 7.84 -16.73
C LEU A 8 10.46 7.39 -18.19
N THR A 9 10.99 6.20 -18.45
CA THR A 9 10.85 5.53 -19.75
C THR A 9 9.62 4.63 -19.69
N LEU A 10 8.58 4.97 -20.45
CA LEU A 10 7.34 4.20 -20.51
C LEU A 10 7.33 3.30 -21.75
N PRO A 11 6.87 2.04 -21.66
CA PRO A 11 6.53 1.25 -22.82
C PRO A 11 5.47 1.96 -23.68
N ASP A 12 5.61 1.86 -25.01
CA ASP A 12 4.70 2.51 -25.97
C ASP A 12 3.22 2.19 -25.69
N THR A 13 2.94 0.95 -25.29
CA THR A 13 1.58 0.49 -24.97
C THR A 13 0.94 1.28 -23.83
N ILE A 14 1.72 1.65 -22.81
CA ILE A 14 1.25 2.44 -21.66
C ILE A 14 1.11 3.91 -22.09
N TYR A 15 2.13 4.46 -22.76
CA TYR A 15 2.13 5.85 -23.22
C TYR A 15 0.92 6.14 -24.12
N GLN A 16 0.67 5.30 -25.13
CA GLN A 16 -0.45 5.45 -26.06
C GLN A 16 -1.80 5.42 -25.34
N ARG A 17 -1.98 4.53 -24.35
CA ARG A 17 -3.21 4.47 -23.55
C ARG A 17 -3.44 5.75 -22.74
N LEU A 18 -2.39 6.27 -22.10
CA LEU A 18 -2.47 7.52 -21.34
C LEU A 18 -2.79 8.71 -22.27
N GLN A 19 -2.17 8.75 -23.45
CA GLN A 19 -2.40 9.79 -24.46
C GLN A 19 -3.83 9.77 -25.02
N GLN A 20 -4.38 8.58 -25.28
CA GLN A 20 -5.77 8.42 -25.70
C GLN A 20 -6.76 8.99 -24.66
N ILE A 21 -6.54 8.67 -23.38
CA ILE A 21 -7.37 9.19 -22.29
C ILE A 21 -7.23 10.71 -22.18
N ALA A 22 -6.01 11.24 -22.24
CA ALA A 22 -5.76 12.68 -22.18
C ALA A 22 -6.49 13.43 -23.30
N THR A 23 -6.41 12.91 -24.53
CA THR A 23 -7.10 13.45 -25.70
C THR A 23 -8.61 13.41 -25.54
N ALA A 24 -9.16 12.26 -25.12
CA ALA A 24 -10.60 12.09 -24.95
C ALA A 24 -11.18 12.97 -23.81
N ALA A 25 -10.39 13.18 -22.75
CA ALA A 25 -10.78 14.01 -21.61
C ALA A 25 -10.38 15.49 -21.77
N SER A 26 -9.82 15.89 -22.92
CA SER A 26 -9.33 17.25 -23.18
C SER A 26 -8.42 17.79 -22.07
N THR A 27 -7.55 16.94 -21.54
CA THR A 27 -6.62 17.27 -20.45
C THR A 27 -5.18 16.96 -20.85
N SER A 28 -4.21 17.39 -20.05
CA SER A 28 -2.80 17.10 -20.31
C SER A 28 -2.46 15.64 -20.00
N LEU A 29 -1.46 15.10 -20.70
CA LEU A 29 -0.90 13.79 -20.39
C LEU A 29 -0.37 13.73 -18.95
N GLU A 30 0.21 14.82 -18.46
CA GLU A 30 0.71 14.95 -17.09
C GLU A 30 -0.40 14.78 -16.06
N GLU A 31 -1.56 15.41 -16.26
CA GLU A 31 -2.69 15.30 -15.32
C GLU A 31 -3.21 13.85 -15.25
N VAL A 32 -3.33 13.18 -16.40
CA VAL A 32 -3.71 11.76 -16.45
C VAL A 32 -2.66 10.91 -15.72
N LEU A 33 -1.38 11.13 -15.99
CA LEU A 33 -0.28 10.41 -15.35
C LEU A 33 -0.29 10.60 -13.83
N LEU A 34 -0.41 11.86 -13.36
CA LEU A 34 -0.50 12.18 -11.93
C LEU A 34 -1.70 11.52 -11.28
N ARG A 35 -2.86 11.48 -11.95
CA ARG A 35 -4.04 10.78 -11.44
C ARG A 35 -3.81 9.28 -11.34
N THR A 36 -3.23 8.66 -12.36
CA THR A 36 -2.89 7.23 -12.36
C THR A 36 -1.90 6.90 -11.24
N ILE A 37 -0.86 7.72 -11.05
CA ILE A 37 0.11 7.56 -9.97
C ILE A 37 -0.59 7.70 -8.62
N LYS A 38 -1.37 8.77 -8.40
CA LYS A 38 -2.11 9.01 -7.15
C LYS A 38 -2.99 7.82 -6.77
N THR A 39 -3.68 7.21 -7.74
CA THR A 39 -4.50 6.02 -7.52
C THR A 39 -3.68 4.77 -7.24
N GLY A 40 -2.48 4.66 -7.83
CA GLY A 40 -1.56 3.54 -7.66
C GLY A 40 -0.53 3.71 -6.53
N LEU A 41 -0.66 4.73 -5.67
CA LEU A 41 0.28 4.92 -4.56
C LEU A 41 0.19 3.79 -3.54
N PRO A 42 1.32 3.41 -2.91
CA PRO A 42 1.31 2.46 -1.80
C PRO A 42 0.51 3.02 -0.61
N PRO A 43 0.06 2.16 0.33
CA PRO A 43 -0.70 2.58 1.49
C PRO A 43 0.06 3.62 2.33
N SER A 44 -0.61 4.74 2.59
CA SER A 44 -0.05 5.85 3.36
C SER A 44 -0.10 5.59 4.86
N LEU A 45 0.93 6.08 5.57
CA LEU A 45 1.02 6.07 7.03
C LEU A 45 0.68 7.44 7.66
N SER A 46 0.12 8.38 6.90
CA SER A 46 -0.14 9.76 7.38
C SER A 46 -1.06 9.84 8.60
N LYS A 47 -1.93 8.83 8.81
CA LYS A 47 -2.82 8.73 9.97
C LYS A 47 -2.29 7.83 11.08
N VAL A 48 -1.14 7.18 10.86
CA VAL A 48 -0.53 6.27 11.83
C VAL A 48 0.46 7.07 12.69
N PRO A 49 0.51 6.87 14.03
CA PRO A 49 1.54 7.47 14.86
C PRO A 49 2.96 7.12 14.38
N GLN A 50 3.86 8.11 14.38
CA GLN A 50 5.23 7.97 13.85
C GLN A 50 6.01 6.83 14.54
N ALA A 51 5.74 6.58 15.83
CA ALA A 51 6.34 5.48 16.59
C ALA A 51 6.13 4.09 15.95
N PHE A 52 5.09 3.92 15.13
CA PHE A 52 4.74 2.64 14.50
C PHE A 52 5.24 2.53 13.05
N HIS A 53 5.72 3.63 12.46
CA HIS A 53 6.04 3.69 11.04
C HIS A 53 7.16 2.72 10.67
N ALA A 54 8.23 2.65 11.47
CA ALA A 54 9.37 1.79 11.18
C ALA A 54 8.95 0.31 11.09
N ASP A 55 8.11 -0.15 12.02
CA ASP A 55 7.66 -1.54 12.07
C ASP A 55 6.69 -1.89 10.94
N LEU A 56 5.85 -0.93 10.51
CA LEU A 56 4.95 -1.12 9.38
C LEU A 56 5.70 -1.05 8.03
N LEU A 57 6.61 -0.09 7.87
CA LEU A 57 7.40 0.06 6.65
C LEU A 57 8.27 -1.18 6.38
N ALA A 58 8.77 -1.85 7.43
CA ALA A 58 9.48 -3.11 7.31
C ALA A 58 8.67 -4.22 6.61
N LEU A 59 7.33 -4.13 6.57
CA LEU A 59 6.51 -5.08 5.81
C LEU A 59 6.68 -4.94 4.29
N ASN A 60 7.12 -3.79 3.79
CA ASN A 60 7.34 -3.59 2.35
C ASN A 60 8.42 -4.50 1.77
N SER A 61 9.38 -4.96 2.59
CA SER A 61 10.42 -5.90 2.16
C SER A 61 9.97 -7.35 2.12
N LEU A 62 8.80 -7.67 2.69
CA LEU A 62 8.27 -9.03 2.70
C LEU A 62 7.67 -9.39 1.33
N GLY A 63 7.80 -10.66 0.95
CA GLY A 63 7.09 -11.23 -0.18
C GLY A 63 5.60 -11.46 0.14
N ASP A 64 4.81 -11.76 -0.89
CA ASP A 64 3.36 -11.85 -0.76
C ASP A 64 2.93 -12.97 0.20
N GLN A 65 3.58 -14.13 0.13
CA GLN A 65 3.31 -15.25 1.04
C GLN A 65 3.59 -14.89 2.50
N GLU A 66 4.63 -14.11 2.77
CA GLU A 66 4.95 -13.67 4.14
C GLU A 66 3.94 -12.65 4.64
N LEU A 67 3.47 -11.73 3.78
CA LEU A 67 2.39 -10.81 4.10
C LEU A 67 1.08 -11.55 4.42
N TRP A 68 0.76 -12.61 3.69
CA TRP A 68 -0.37 -13.48 4.01
C TRP A 68 -0.25 -14.09 5.40
N ARG A 69 0.94 -14.60 5.77
CA ARG A 69 1.20 -15.13 7.12
C ARG A 69 1.11 -14.05 8.19
N VAL A 70 1.39 -12.78 7.88
CA VAL A 70 1.14 -11.67 8.80
C VAL A 70 -0.35 -11.51 9.05
N ILE A 71 -1.16 -11.52 8.00
CA ILE A 71 -2.62 -11.35 8.05
C ILE A 71 -3.27 -12.47 8.87
N THR A 72 -2.92 -13.73 8.60
CA THR A 72 -3.46 -14.89 9.33
C THR A 72 -2.92 -15.00 10.76
N GLY A 73 -1.85 -14.28 11.08
CA GLY A 73 -1.21 -14.31 12.40
C GLY A 73 -0.16 -15.42 12.57
N GLU A 74 0.08 -16.23 11.55
CA GLU A 74 1.14 -17.25 11.55
C GLU A 74 2.54 -16.65 11.66
N LEU A 75 2.75 -15.45 11.12
CA LEU A 75 3.98 -14.69 11.28
C LEU A 75 3.86 -13.71 12.44
N ALA A 76 4.21 -14.20 13.63
CA ALA A 76 4.16 -13.47 14.88
C ALA A 76 5.03 -12.19 14.83
N TYR A 77 4.56 -11.16 15.53
CA TYR A 77 5.37 -9.99 15.77
C TYR A 77 6.32 -10.26 16.95
N HIS A 78 7.61 -10.43 16.66
CA HIS A 78 8.59 -10.91 17.65
C HIS A 78 9.09 -9.84 18.62
N LYS A 79 8.79 -8.55 18.40
CA LYS A 79 9.18 -7.48 19.32
C LYS A 79 8.14 -7.35 20.43
N ALA A 80 8.61 -7.13 21.66
CA ALA A 80 7.71 -6.85 22.78
C ALA A 80 6.94 -5.56 22.52
N LEU A 81 5.61 -5.60 22.67
CA LEU A 81 4.77 -4.43 22.49
C LEU A 81 4.92 -3.46 23.67
N ASN A 82 5.23 -2.20 23.36
CA ASN A 82 5.18 -1.14 24.36
C ASN A 82 3.71 -0.85 24.76
N PRO A 83 3.45 -0.11 25.85
CA PRO A 83 2.09 0.20 26.30
C PRO A 83 1.23 0.91 25.25
N GLU A 84 1.82 1.82 24.46
CA GLU A 84 1.12 2.55 23.39
C GLU A 84 0.65 1.61 22.27
N GLN A 85 1.51 0.68 21.86
CA GLN A 85 1.20 -0.33 20.84
C GLN A 85 0.11 -1.29 21.31
N ARG A 86 0.11 -1.67 22.60
CA ARG A 86 -0.97 -2.49 23.17
C ARG A 86 -2.29 -1.74 23.17
N GLN A 87 -2.30 -0.49 23.61
CA GLN A 87 -3.50 0.33 23.64
C GLN A 87 -4.07 0.60 22.24
N ALA A 88 -3.20 0.71 21.24
CA ALA A 88 -3.57 0.97 19.85
C ALA A 88 -3.90 -0.30 19.04
N ASP A 89 -3.88 -1.48 19.66
CA ASP A 89 -4.00 -2.78 18.97
C ASP A 89 -3.08 -2.89 17.74
N PHE A 90 -1.77 -2.71 17.99
CA PHE A 90 -0.76 -2.66 16.94
C PHE A 90 -0.72 -3.91 16.06
N VAL A 91 -1.10 -5.08 16.59
CA VAL A 91 -1.14 -6.33 15.81
C VAL A 91 -2.21 -6.24 14.72
N SER A 92 -3.41 -5.75 15.05
CA SER A 92 -4.47 -5.49 14.06
C SER A 92 -4.05 -4.43 13.05
N LEU A 93 -3.39 -3.36 13.49
CA LEU A 93 -2.84 -2.35 12.57
C LEU A 93 -1.80 -2.94 11.61
N ARG A 94 -0.90 -3.79 12.11
CA ARG A 94 0.11 -4.48 11.30
C ARG A 94 -0.53 -5.39 10.26
N ARG A 95 -1.58 -6.14 10.63
CA ARG A 95 -2.36 -6.98 9.71
C ARG A 95 -3.06 -6.15 8.63
N ALA A 96 -3.72 -5.06 9.03
CA ALA A 96 -4.40 -4.15 8.10
C ALA A 96 -3.42 -3.52 7.09
N TYR A 97 -2.23 -3.13 7.52
CA TYR A 97 -1.20 -2.60 6.62
C TYR A 97 -0.66 -3.68 5.66
N ALA A 98 -0.40 -4.90 6.16
CA ALA A 98 0.02 -6.02 5.32
C ALA A 98 -1.02 -6.35 4.23
N PHE A 99 -2.30 -6.34 4.58
CA PHE A 99 -3.39 -6.48 3.63
C PHE A 99 -3.41 -5.35 2.59
N ALA A 100 -3.25 -4.09 3.02
CA ALA A 100 -3.21 -2.96 2.10
C ALA A 100 -2.03 -3.06 1.10
N LEU A 101 -0.89 -3.60 1.52
CA LEU A 101 0.24 -3.89 0.63
C LEU A 101 -0.11 -4.97 -0.40
N LEU A 102 -0.73 -6.09 0.02
CA LEU A 102 -1.16 -7.13 -0.92
C LEU A 102 -2.15 -6.60 -1.96
N LYS A 103 -3.12 -5.80 -1.52
CA LYS A 103 -4.06 -5.13 -2.43
C LYS A 103 -3.34 -4.23 -3.43
N TRP A 104 -2.37 -3.43 -2.96
CA TRP A 104 -1.55 -2.58 -3.82
C TRP A 104 -0.72 -3.38 -4.83
N ARG A 105 -0.27 -4.59 -4.47
CA ARG A 105 0.44 -5.53 -5.34
C ARG A 105 -0.47 -6.30 -6.30
N GLY A 106 -1.78 -6.04 -6.29
CA GLY A 106 -2.75 -6.63 -7.21
C GLY A 106 -3.39 -7.93 -6.72
N HIS A 107 -3.23 -8.30 -5.46
CA HIS A 107 -3.94 -9.44 -4.88
C HIS A 107 -5.41 -9.07 -4.61
N PRO A 108 -6.35 -10.02 -4.79
CA PRO A 108 -7.75 -9.81 -4.47
C PRO A 108 -7.93 -9.58 -2.97
N MET A 109 -9.01 -8.89 -2.60
CA MET A 109 -9.42 -8.76 -1.19
C MET A 109 -9.88 -10.13 -0.69
N PRO A 110 -9.21 -10.77 0.29
CA PRO A 110 -9.76 -11.89 1.03
C PRO A 110 -11.17 -11.54 1.55
N GLU A 111 -12.08 -12.50 1.45
CA GLU A 111 -13.47 -12.31 1.86
C GLU A 111 -13.51 -11.98 3.38
N PRO A 112 -14.37 -11.05 3.84
CA PRO A 112 -14.47 -10.67 5.25
C PRO A 112 -14.62 -11.85 6.21
N ALA A 113 -15.20 -12.97 5.75
CA ALA A 113 -15.34 -14.21 6.52
C ALA A 113 -13.99 -14.85 6.92
N GLU A 114 -12.90 -14.54 6.21
CA GLU A 114 -11.55 -15.05 6.52
C GLU A 114 -10.86 -14.25 7.63
N PHE A 115 -11.38 -13.08 8.02
CA PHE A 115 -10.79 -12.22 9.05
C PHE A 115 -11.31 -12.49 10.47
N PHE A 116 -12.44 -13.20 10.62
CA PHE A 116 -13.15 -13.36 11.89
C PHE A 116 -13.34 -14.83 12.30
N VAL A 117 -12.42 -15.71 11.92
CA VAL A 117 -12.39 -17.05 12.50
C VAL A 117 -11.65 -16.95 13.84
N GLU A 118 -12.39 -16.69 14.90
CA GLU A 118 -11.95 -16.84 16.31
C GLU A 118 -11.82 -18.33 16.71
#